data_AF-A0A0D1XZN6-F1
#
_entry.id   AF-A0A0D1XZN6-F1
#
_cell.length_a   1.000
_cell.length_b   1.000
_cell.length_c   1.000
_cell.angle_alpha   90.00
_cell.angle_beta   90.00
_cell.angle_gamma   90.00
#
_symmetry.space_group_name_H-M   'P 1'
#
loop_
_entity.id
_entity.type
_entity.pdbx_description
1 polymer ?
#
loop_
_entity_poly.entity_id
_entity_poly.type
_entity_poly.pdbx_seq_one_letter_code
_entity_poly.pdbx_strand_id
1 'polypeptide(L)'
;MRVRIIGDATANDIMRWWYAERVGEEFEVEQCPKFEKYWRTKEEVVWTNNGGHTAHILKSDCELIDDTLSHGTYEVTKLISEG
;
A
#
# COMPACT_ATOMS: atom_id res chain seq x y z
N MET A 1 4.00 6.14 2.88
CA MET A 1 3.19 5.92 1.66
C MET A 1 2.39 4.67 1.89
N ARG A 2 1.12 4.65 1.53
CA ARG A 2 0.26 3.47 1.72
C ARG A 2 -0.09 2.89 0.36
N VAL A 3 -0.15 1.57 0.31
CA VAL A 3 -0.58 0.84 -0.88
C VAL A 3 -1.56 -0.23 -0.49
N ARG A 4 -2.53 -0.53 -1.37
CA ARG A 4 -3.37 -1.72 -1.25
C ARG A 4 -2.98 -2.73 -2.30
N ILE A 5 -2.87 -3.99 -1.91
CA ILE A 5 -2.58 -5.08 -2.84
C ILE A 5 -3.87 -5.37 -3.63
N ILE A 6 -3.80 -5.32 -4.96
CA ILE A 6 -4.95 -5.54 -5.87
C ILE A 6 -4.75 -6.72 -6.81
N GLY A 7 -3.51 -7.17 -7.01
CA GLY A 7 -3.18 -8.33 -7.83
C GLY A 7 -2.82 -9.54 -6.97
N ASP A 8 -2.93 -10.74 -7.52
CA ASP A 8 -2.23 -11.90 -6.97
C ASP A 8 -0.84 -11.97 -7.62
N ALA A 9 0.23 -11.81 -6.84
CA ALA A 9 1.58 -11.95 -7.38
C ALA A 9 1.70 -13.33 -8.04
N THR A 10 1.97 -13.30 -9.34
CA THR A 10 2.14 -14.50 -10.15
C THR A 10 3.28 -15.37 -9.61
N ALA A 11 3.09 -16.68 -9.77
CA ALA A 11 3.90 -17.88 -9.47
C ALA A 11 5.40 -17.82 -9.06
N ASN A 12 6.13 -16.73 -9.29
CA ASN A 12 7.60 -16.67 -9.19
C ASN A 12 8.14 -15.91 -7.97
N ASP A 13 7.28 -15.36 -7.11
CA ASP A 13 7.75 -14.65 -5.92
C ASP A 13 7.88 -15.58 -4.70
N ILE A 14 8.95 -15.38 -3.92
CA ILE A 14 9.40 -16.27 -2.83
C ILE A 14 8.30 -16.46 -1.75
N MET A 15 7.32 -15.54 -1.70
CA MET A 15 6.27 -15.51 -0.68
C MET A 15 4.87 -15.39 -1.30
N ARG A 16 4.62 -16.08 -2.42
CA ARG A 16 3.32 -16.08 -3.10
C ARG A 16 2.12 -16.34 -2.18
N TRP A 17 2.28 -17.23 -1.19
CA TRP A 17 1.23 -17.55 -0.21
C TRP A 17 0.87 -16.34 0.65
N TRP A 18 1.86 -15.68 1.25
CA TRP A 18 1.67 -14.45 2.02
C TRP A 18 1.07 -13.36 1.15
N TYR A 19 1.53 -13.26 -0.11
CA TYR A 19 1.03 -12.25 -1.04
C TYR A 19 -0.46 -12.44 -1.37
N ALA A 20 -0.89 -13.68 -1.65
CA ALA A 20 -2.26 -13.99 -2.04
C ALA A 20 -3.26 -13.86 -0.89
N GLU A 21 -2.87 -14.15 0.35
CA GLU A 21 -3.73 -14.00 1.53
C GLU A 21 -3.98 -12.54 1.92
N ARG A 22 -3.22 -11.61 1.36
CA ARG A 22 -3.20 -10.19 1.72
C ARG A 22 -3.75 -9.27 0.62
N VAL A 23 -4.32 -9.86 -0.44
CA VAL A 23 -5.03 -9.10 -1.49
C VAL A 23 -6.23 -8.39 -0.86
N GLY A 24 -6.31 -7.08 -1.09
CA GLY A 24 -7.30 -6.18 -0.49
C GLY A 24 -6.83 -5.50 0.80
N GLU A 25 -5.71 -5.93 1.40
CA GLU A 25 -5.15 -5.27 2.59
C GLU A 25 -4.24 -4.09 2.24
N GLU A 26 -4.15 -3.15 3.18
CA GLU A 26 -3.39 -1.90 3.06
C GLU A 26 -2.11 -1.96 3.89
N PHE A 27 -1.01 -1.52 3.30
CA PHE A 27 0.31 -1.57 3.93
C PHE A 27 1.00 -0.23 3.87
N GLU A 28 1.65 0.14 4.98
CA GLU A 28 2.64 1.22 4.93
C GLU A 28 3.93 0.70 4.31
N VAL A 29 4.34 1.37 3.25
CA VAL A 29 5.50 1.01 2.45
C VAL A 29 6.46 2.17 2.24
N GLU A 30 7.70 1.79 1.90
CA GLU A 30 8.76 2.67 1.43
C GLU A 30 9.31 2.18 0.08
N GLN A 31 9.92 3.09 -0.68
CA GLN A 31 10.63 2.74 -1.89
C GLN A 31 11.77 1.77 -1.56
N CYS A 32 11.78 0.58 -2.16
CA CYS A 32 12.92 -0.31 -2.00
C CYS A 32 14.14 0.30 -2.71
N PRO A 33 15.25 0.55 -1.99
CA PRO A 33 16.44 1.20 -2.58
C PRO A 33 17.20 0.27 -3.53
N LYS A 34 17.00 -1.05 -3.40
CA LYS A 34 17.71 -2.06 -4.20
C LYS A 34 16.92 -2.51 -5.43
N PHE A 35 15.59 -2.44 -5.38
CA PHE A 35 14.73 -2.93 -6.45
C PHE A 35 13.58 -1.95 -6.72
N GLU A 36 13.70 -1.19 -7.80
CA GLU A 36 12.75 -0.12 -8.12
C GLU A 36 11.31 -0.60 -8.31
N LYS A 37 11.12 -1.83 -8.79
CA LYS A 37 9.82 -2.45 -9.06
C LYS A 37 9.07 -2.92 -7.81
N TYR A 38 9.68 -2.84 -6.63
CA TYR A 38 9.06 -3.26 -5.37
C TYR A 38 8.93 -2.11 -4.37
N TRP A 39 7.85 -2.18 -3.63
CA TRP A 39 7.66 -1.53 -2.35
C TRP A 39 8.17 -2.45 -1.22
N ARG A 40 8.75 -1.86 -0.18
CA ARG A 40 9.15 -2.58 1.04
C ARG A 40 8.16 -2.24 2.16
N THR A 41 7.58 -3.24 2.82
CA THR A 41 6.73 -3.01 4.00
C THR A 41 7.57 -2.49 5.17
N LYS A 42 7.11 -1.47 5.87
CA LYS A 42 7.88 -0.90 6.98
C LYS A 42 7.80 -1.69 8.27
N GLU A 43 6.60 -2.20 8.58
CA GLU A 43 6.31 -2.81 9.90
C GLU A 43 6.11 -4.33 9.83
N GLU A 44 5.92 -4.91 8.64
CA GLU A 44 5.82 -6.36 8.49
C GLU A 44 7.18 -7.02 8.27
N VAL A 45 7.61 -7.75 9.30
CA VAL A 45 8.66 -8.76 9.22
C VAL A 45 8.00 -10.13 9.22
N VAL A 46 8.08 -10.83 8.09
CA VAL A 46 7.60 -12.20 7.99
C VAL A 46 8.67 -13.14 8.54
N TRP A 47 8.33 -13.83 9.61
CA TRP A 47 9.21 -14.82 10.21
C TRP A 47 9.06 -16.15 9.50
N THR A 48 10.16 -16.62 8.91
CA THR A 48 10.26 -17.97 8.38
C THR A 48 11.21 -18.78 9.26
N ASN A 49 11.30 -20.10 9.02
CA ASN A 49 12.29 -20.94 9.71
C ASN A 49 13.74 -20.48 9.50
N ASN A 50 14.00 -19.62 8.49
CA ASN A 50 15.32 -19.05 8.20
C ASN A 50 15.51 -17.61 8.71
N GLY A 51 14.58 -17.10 9.52
CA GLY A 51 14.65 -15.77 10.12
C GLY A 51 13.59 -14.80 9.60
N GLY A 52 13.67 -13.56 10.07
CA GLY A 52 12.77 -12.47 9.71
C GLY A 52 13.12 -11.86 8.36
N HIS A 53 12.17 -11.83 7.44
CA HIS A 53 12.28 -11.21 6.13
C HIS A 53 11.31 -10.04 6.02
N THR A 54 11.76 -8.92 5.47
CA THR A 54 10.83 -7.84 5.12
C THR A 54 10.05 -8.22 3.86
N ALA A 55 8.72 -8.08 3.91
CA ALA A 55 7.89 -8.37 2.76
C ALA A 55 8.09 -7.30 1.66
N HIS A 56 8.10 -7.76 0.41
CA HIS A 56 8.19 -6.90 -0.76
C HIS A 56 6.89 -7.02 -1.55
N ILE A 57 6.34 -5.87 -1.96
CA ILE A 57 5.10 -5.79 -2.70
C ILE A 57 5.40 -5.24 -4.10
N LEU A 58 4.99 -5.95 -5.15
CA LEU A 58 5.14 -5.45 -6.53
C LEU A 58 4.34 -4.17 -6.73
N LYS A 59 4.97 -3.15 -7.31
CA LYS A 59 4.28 -1.88 -7.62
C LYS A 59 3.10 -2.07 -8.56
N SER A 60 3.25 -2.96 -9.54
CA SER A 60 2.21 -3.23 -10.55
C SER A 60 0.96 -3.90 -9.97
N ASP A 61 1.11 -4.58 -8.85
CA ASP A 61 0.04 -5.34 -8.18
C ASP A 61 -0.53 -4.56 -6.99
N CYS A 62 -0.26 -3.26 -6.91
CA CYS A 62 -0.75 -2.41 -5.86
C CYS A 62 -1.31 -1.08 -6.39
N GLU A 63 -2.34 -0.59 -5.71
CA GLU A 63 -2.82 0.79 -5.87
C GLU A 63 -2.21 1.68 -4.78
N LEU A 64 -1.82 2.90 -5.15
CA LEU A 64 -1.38 3.91 -4.19
C LEU A 64 -2.60 4.47 -3.46
N ILE A 65 -2.60 4.35 -2.14
CA ILE A 65 -3.58 5.03 -1.31
C ILE A 65 -3.01 6.38 -0.94
N ASP A 66 -3.55 7.39 -1.60
CA ASP A 66 -3.26 8.77 -1.29
C ASP A 66 -4.17 9.21 -0.13
N ASP A 67 -3.58 9.48 1.03
CA ASP A 67 -4.27 9.88 2.26
C ASP A 67 -4.75 11.36 2.19
N THR A 68 -4.63 12.04 1.05
CA THR A 68 -5.01 13.46 0.90
C THR A 68 -6.51 13.76 0.89
N LEU A 69 -7.38 12.76 1.08
CA LEU A 69 -8.84 12.98 1.16
C LEU A 69 -9.39 13.23 2.58
N SER A 70 -8.55 13.59 3.55
CA SER A 70 -9.00 14.06 4.86
C SER A 70 -8.55 15.49 5.16
N HIS A 71 -8.80 16.43 4.25
CA HIS A 71 -9.15 17.84 4.54
C HIS A 71 -9.57 18.59 3.27
N GLY A 72 -10.58 18.07 2.56
CA GLY A 72 -11.34 18.86 1.62
C GLY A 72 -12.31 19.75 2.38
N THR A 73 -11.88 20.97 2.72
CA THR A 73 -12.73 22.08 3.14
C THR A 73 -13.78 22.35 2.05
N TYR A 74 -15.04 22.01 2.32
CA TYR A 74 -16.15 22.73 1.71
C TYR A 74 -16.57 23.82 2.70
N GLU A 75 -15.84 24.94 2.67
CA GLU A 75 -16.40 26.23 3.07
C GLU A 75 -17.54 26.53 2.09
N VAL A 76 -18.76 26.14 2.44
CA VAL A 76 -19.95 26.69 1.77
C VAL A 76 -20.17 28.07 2.37
N THR A 77 -19.49 29.06 1.80
CA THR A 77 -19.79 30.47 2.00
C THR A 77 -21.19 30.73 1.45
N LYS A 78 -22.22 30.58 2.29
CA LYS A 78 -23.57 31.04 1.99
C LYS A 78 -23.65 32.55 2.30
N LEU A 79 -22.93 33.34 1.52
CA LEU A 79 -23.19 34.77 1.40
C LEU A 79 -24.26 34.98 0.32
N ILE A 80 -25.20 35.87 0.63
CA ILE A 80 -26.17 36.59 -0.22
C ILE A 80 -27.29 35.79 -0.92
N SER A 81 -28.52 35.93 -0.40
CA SER A 81 -29.52 36.92 -0.88
C SER A 81 -30.64 37.00 0.17
N GLU A 82 -30.81 38.14 0.83
CA GLU A 82 -31.75 39.22 0.47
C GLU A 82 -33.22 38.89 0.80
N GLY A 83 -33.84 39.74 1.63
CA GLY A 83 -35.30 39.87 1.73
C GLY A 83 -35.82 39.82 3.15
#